data_AF-A0A424MCH6-F1
#
_entry.id   AF-A0A424MCH6-F1
#
_cell.length_a   1.000
_cell.length_b   1.000
_cell.length_c   1.000
_cell.angle_alpha   90.00
_cell.angle_beta   90.00
_cell.angle_gamma   90.00
#
_symmetry.space_group_name_H-M   'P 1'
#
loop_
_entity.id
_entity.type
_entity.pdbx_description
1 polymer ?
#
loop_
_entity_poly.entity_id
_entity_poly.type
_entity_poly.pdbx_seq_one_letter_code
_entity_poly.pdbx_strand_id
1 'polypeptide(L)'
;MPVNSRAKGANFEREIGNLLVKDLNLINPVKRILEQTRTKELPDLRLGRWCIECKRYGDGGEPPKEWWDQVLRSCSQEDSLIPALVYKFNRRPIKVRILASSINSEIKDNLITIDLLWEDFVKIILELFQTDIQLHEERFQV
;
A
#
# COMPACT_ATOMS: atom_id res chain seq x y z
N MET A 1 -13.33 16.86 -22.13
CA MET A 1 -12.77 17.40 -20.87
C MET A 1 -11.57 16.55 -20.49
N PRO A 2 -10.40 17.12 -20.17
CA PRO A 2 -9.26 16.30 -19.78
C PRO A 2 -9.61 15.60 -18.48
N VAL A 3 -9.60 14.26 -18.50
CA VAL A 3 -9.76 13.46 -17.27
C VAL A 3 -8.58 13.85 -16.38
N ASN A 4 -8.85 14.54 -15.28
CA ASN A 4 -7.82 14.97 -14.35
C ASN A 4 -7.26 13.73 -13.63
N SER A 5 -6.30 13.06 -14.27
CA SER A 5 -5.67 11.83 -13.81
C SER A 5 -5.11 11.97 -12.40
N ARG A 6 -4.65 13.18 -12.03
CA ARG A 6 -4.18 13.53 -10.68
C ARG A 6 -5.30 13.52 -9.66
N ALA A 7 -6.47 14.07 -9.98
CA ALA A 7 -7.62 14.02 -9.08
C ALA A 7 -8.12 12.57 -8.87
N LYS A 8 -8.05 11.73 -9.92
CA LYS A 8 -8.43 10.32 -9.85
C LYS A 8 -7.49 9.51 -8.94
N GLY A 9 -6.17 9.70 -9.05
CA GLY A 9 -5.18 9.09 -8.16
C GLY A 9 -5.37 9.54 -6.72
N ALA A 10 -5.44 10.86 -6.53
CA ALA A 10 -5.65 11.48 -5.23
C ALA A 10 -6.90 11.00 -4.48
N ASN A 11 -7.99 10.71 -5.21
CA ASN A 11 -9.21 10.16 -4.63
C ASN A 11 -9.06 8.69 -4.29
N PHE A 12 -8.36 7.92 -5.10
CA PHE A 12 -8.10 6.51 -4.82
C PHE A 12 -7.19 6.33 -3.60
N GLU A 13 -6.13 7.12 -3.47
CA GLU A 13 -5.28 7.10 -2.29
C GLU A 13 -6.06 7.42 -1.00
N ARG A 14 -7.01 8.38 -1.05
CA ARG A 14 -7.92 8.66 0.08
C ARG A 14 -8.90 7.53 0.36
N GLU A 15 -9.43 6.91 -0.70
CA GLU A 15 -10.30 5.74 -0.60
C GLU A 15 -9.59 4.61 0.15
N ILE A 16 -8.35 4.29 -0.24
CA ILE A 16 -7.53 3.26 0.41
C ILE A 16 -7.20 3.65 1.86
N GLY A 17 -6.80 4.89 2.13
CA GLY A 17 -6.55 5.35 3.50
C GLY A 17 -7.78 5.19 4.41
N ASN A 18 -8.96 5.57 3.93
CA ASN A 18 -10.21 5.41 4.67
C ASN A 18 -10.59 3.94 4.87
N LEU A 19 -10.36 3.09 3.87
CA LEU A 19 -10.59 1.64 3.98
C LEU A 19 -9.67 1.02 5.03
N LEU A 20 -8.38 1.39 5.06
CA LEU A 20 -7.44 0.90 6.09
C LEU A 20 -7.92 1.29 7.49
N VAL A 21 -8.30 2.56 7.69
CA VAL A 21 -8.81 3.03 8.98
C VAL A 21 -10.04 2.25 9.41
N LYS A 22 -11.00 2.06 8.50
CA LYS A 22 -12.24 1.35 8.78
C LYS A 22 -12.01 -0.13 9.06
N ASP A 23 -11.29 -0.81 8.17
CA ASP A 23 -11.21 -2.27 8.14
C ASP A 23 -10.19 -2.80 9.17
N LEU A 24 -9.18 -2.00 9.54
CA LEU A 24 -8.24 -2.30 10.64
C LEU A 24 -8.68 -1.68 11.98
N ASN A 25 -9.79 -0.96 12.01
CA ASN A 25 -10.32 -0.27 13.19
C ASN A 25 -9.29 0.68 13.85
N LEU A 26 -8.59 1.47 13.02
CA LEU A 26 -7.60 2.44 13.47
C LEU A 26 -8.27 3.65 14.10
N ILE A 27 -7.64 4.22 15.12
CA ILE A 27 -8.06 5.46 15.75
C ILE A 27 -7.49 6.64 14.95
N ASN A 28 -6.23 6.51 14.52
CA ASN A 28 -5.55 7.54 13.76
C ASN A 28 -5.77 7.41 12.24
N PRO A 29 -5.85 8.54 11.52
CA PRO A 29 -6.09 8.52 10.09
C PRO A 29 -4.84 8.12 9.29
N VAL A 30 -4.98 7.18 8.36
CA VAL A 30 -3.95 6.89 7.35
C VAL A 30 -3.96 7.99 6.29
N LYS A 31 -3.08 8.97 6.45
CA LYS A 31 -2.96 10.14 5.57
C LYS A 31 -1.98 9.90 4.42
N ARG A 32 -2.26 10.58 3.31
CA ARG A 32 -1.40 10.65 2.13
C ARG A 32 -0.15 11.45 2.39
N ILE A 33 0.98 11.01 1.84
CA ILE A 33 2.25 11.73 1.93
C ILE A 33 2.31 12.77 0.80
N LEU A 34 1.89 13.99 1.10
CA LEU A 34 1.81 15.09 0.11
C LEU A 34 3.19 15.48 -0.46
N GLU A 35 4.26 15.21 0.28
CA GLU A 35 5.65 15.49 -0.11
C GLU A 35 6.11 14.64 -1.29
N GLN A 36 5.42 13.54 -1.62
CA GLN A 36 5.68 12.75 -2.83
C GLN A 36 5.61 13.60 -4.11
N THR A 37 4.83 14.69 -4.08
CA THR A 37 4.76 15.63 -5.22
C THR A 37 6.05 16.44 -5.43
N ARG A 38 6.91 16.51 -4.42
CA ARG A 38 8.16 17.31 -4.40
C ARG A 38 9.40 16.42 -4.37
N THR A 39 9.38 15.36 -3.57
CA THR A 39 10.45 14.37 -3.43
C THR A 39 10.03 13.10 -4.17
N LYS A 40 10.75 12.74 -5.22
CA LYS A 40 10.56 11.46 -5.90
C LYS A 40 10.88 10.33 -4.91
N GLU A 41 10.21 9.19 -5.02
CA GLU A 41 10.49 7.97 -4.23
C GLU A 41 9.96 7.97 -2.79
N LEU A 42 8.84 8.66 -2.53
CA LEU A 42 8.04 8.44 -1.33
C LEU A 42 6.81 7.58 -1.63
N PRO A 43 6.36 6.74 -0.69
CA PRO A 43 5.12 5.96 -0.85
C PRO A 43 3.89 6.87 -0.75
N ASP A 44 2.76 6.43 -1.31
CA ASP A 44 1.50 7.18 -1.23
C ASP A 44 0.93 7.21 0.21
N LEU A 45 0.98 6.07 0.90
CA LEU A 45 0.50 5.89 2.27
C LEU A 45 1.53 5.13 3.11
N ARG A 46 1.52 5.34 4.44
CA ARG A 46 2.29 4.56 5.41
C ARG A 46 1.41 4.02 6.53
N LEU A 47 1.61 2.75 6.89
CA LEU A 47 0.98 2.07 8.02
C LEU A 47 2.05 1.26 8.77
N GLY A 48 2.52 1.75 9.92
CA GLY A 48 3.67 1.15 10.60
C GLY A 48 4.89 1.10 9.68
N ARG A 49 5.42 -0.11 9.42
CA ARG A 49 6.52 -0.36 8.47
C ARG A 49 6.05 -0.52 7.02
N TRP A 50 4.74 -0.62 6.76
CA TRP A 50 4.23 -0.76 5.40
C TRP A 50 4.36 0.55 4.62
N CYS A 51 4.99 0.48 3.46
CA CYS A 51 4.91 1.53 2.45
C CYS A 51 4.02 1.07 1.29
N ILE A 52 2.92 1.80 1.15
CA ILE A 52 1.80 1.43 0.30
C ILE A 52 1.73 2.40 -0.87
N GLU A 53 1.83 1.85 -2.07
CA GLU A 53 1.59 2.57 -3.33
C GLU A 53 0.20 2.20 -3.87
N CYS A 54 -0.57 3.19 -4.33
CA CYS A 54 -1.93 3.07 -4.79
C CYS A 54 -2.04 3.37 -6.29
N LYS A 55 -2.37 2.36 -7.11
CA LYS A 55 -2.55 2.52 -8.56
C LYS A 55 -3.96 2.18 -9.01
N ARG A 56 -4.62 3.12 -9.69
CA ARG A 56 -5.94 2.88 -10.31
C ARG A 56 -5.87 3.13 -11.81
N TYR A 57 -6.27 2.13 -12.58
CA TYR A 57 -6.21 2.20 -14.05
C TYR A 57 -7.52 1.77 -14.71
N GLY A 58 -7.68 2.16 -15.98
CA GLY A 58 -8.90 1.91 -16.74
C GLY A 58 -9.02 0.42 -17.10
N ASP A 59 -8.32 0.03 -18.15
CA ASP A 59 -8.31 -1.35 -18.65
C ASP A 59 -7.04 -2.09 -18.22
N GLY A 60 -7.15 -3.41 -18.09
CA GLY A 60 -6.05 -4.27 -17.67
C GLY A 60 -6.52 -5.39 -16.74
N GLY A 61 -5.56 -6.23 -16.36
CA GLY A 61 -5.78 -7.35 -15.44
C GLY A 61 -4.65 -7.53 -14.43
N GLU A 62 -3.43 -7.12 -14.79
CA GLU A 62 -2.23 -7.27 -13.98
C GLU A 62 -1.46 -5.96 -13.94
N PRO A 63 -0.84 -5.62 -12.78
CA PRO A 63 -0.07 -4.40 -12.65
C PRO A 63 1.24 -4.50 -13.47
N PRO A 64 1.59 -3.47 -14.25
CA PRO A 64 2.90 -3.36 -14.90
C PRO A 64 4.05 -3.48 -13.91
N LYS A 65 5.16 -4.09 -14.34
CA LYS A 65 6.38 -4.24 -13.51
C LYS A 65 6.88 -2.90 -12.97
N GLU A 66 6.76 -1.83 -13.77
CA GLU A 66 7.17 -0.47 -13.39
C GLU A 66 6.49 0.03 -12.10
N TRP A 67 5.22 -0.36 -11.85
CA TRP A 67 4.52 0.01 -10.63
C TRP A 67 5.14 -0.68 -9.42
N TRP A 68 5.46 -1.97 -9.56
CA TRP A 68 6.14 -2.72 -8.49
C TRP A 68 7.55 -2.18 -8.22
N ASP A 69 8.31 -1.92 -9.29
CA ASP A 69 9.65 -1.31 -9.16
C ASP A 69 9.58 0.06 -8.45
N GLN A 70 8.49 0.82 -8.63
CA GLN A 70 8.27 2.07 -7.91
C GLN A 70 8.06 1.84 -6.41
N VAL A 71 7.28 0.81 -6.03
CA VAL A 71 7.07 0.47 -4.62
C VAL A 71 8.38 0.09 -3.96
N LEU A 72 9.18 -0.76 -4.60
CA LEU A 72 10.49 -1.16 -4.09
C LEU A 72 11.42 0.04 -3.88
N ARG A 73 11.47 0.99 -4.82
CA ARG A 73 12.25 2.23 -4.67
C ARG A 73 11.74 3.10 -3.50
N SER A 74 10.43 3.17 -3.31
CA SER A 74 9.85 3.96 -2.20
C SER A 74 10.12 3.36 -0.81
N CYS A 75 10.36 2.04 -0.77
CA CYS A 75 10.66 1.30 0.46
C CYS A 75 12.16 1.04 0.66
N SER A 76 13.03 1.35 -0.30
CA SER A 76 14.47 1.07 -0.20
C SER A 76 15.25 2.03 0.71
N GLN A 77 14.56 3.00 1.32
CA GLN A 77 15.21 3.97 2.21
C GLN A 77 15.55 3.38 3.58
N GLU A 78 14.85 2.33 4.02
CA GLU A 78 15.05 1.69 5.33
C GLU A 78 14.83 0.17 5.20
N ASP A 79 15.77 -0.66 5.68
CA ASP A 79 15.71 -2.14 5.53
C ASP A 79 14.52 -2.81 6.23
N SER A 80 13.85 -2.11 7.14
CA SER A 80 12.72 -2.66 7.91
C SER A 80 11.35 -2.46 7.24
N LEU A 81 11.30 -1.75 6.11
CA LEU A 81 10.05 -1.38 5.46
C LEU A 81 9.49 -2.52 4.61
N ILE A 82 8.16 -2.58 4.56
CA ILE A 82 7.42 -3.65 3.89
C ILE A 82 6.70 -3.07 2.67
N PRO A 83 7.07 -3.48 1.44
CA PRO A 83 6.45 -2.95 0.23
C PRO A 83 5.07 -3.56 -0.02
N ALA A 84 4.09 -2.70 -0.34
CA ALA A 84 2.77 -3.10 -0.79
C ALA A 84 2.29 -2.25 -1.97
N LEU A 85 1.77 -2.91 -3.00
CA LEU A 85 1.12 -2.28 -4.14
C LEU A 85 -0.38 -2.56 -4.09
N VAL A 86 -1.18 -1.55 -3.76
CA VAL A 86 -2.64 -1.61 -3.82
C VAL A 86 -3.07 -1.16 -5.20
N TYR A 87 -3.76 -2.02 -5.94
CA TYR A 87 -4.18 -1.70 -7.31
C TYR A 87 -5.63 -2.05 -7.61
N LYS A 88 -6.22 -1.28 -8.54
CA LYS A 88 -7.59 -1.47 -9.01
C LYS A 88 -7.73 -1.16 -10.49
N PHE A 89 -8.23 -2.13 -11.25
CA PHE A 89 -8.70 -1.95 -12.62
C PHE A 89 -10.22 -1.69 -12.64
N ASN A 90 -10.74 -1.08 -13.70
CA ASN A 90 -12.19 -0.88 -13.83
C ASN A 90 -12.93 -2.23 -13.77
N ARG A 91 -14.05 -2.26 -13.03
CA ARG A 91 -14.92 -3.45 -12.88
C ARG A 91 -14.22 -4.68 -12.26
N ARG A 92 -13.06 -4.51 -11.62
CA ARG A 92 -12.36 -5.56 -10.88
C ARG A 92 -12.24 -5.21 -9.40
N PRO A 93 -12.13 -6.19 -8.50
CA PRO A 93 -11.90 -5.93 -7.07
C PRO A 93 -10.56 -5.22 -6.85
N ILE A 94 -10.40 -4.63 -5.66
CA ILE A 94 -9.11 -4.11 -5.21
C ILE A 94 -8.23 -5.31 -4.85
N LYS A 95 -6.97 -5.27 -5.30
CA LYS A 95 -5.97 -6.27 -4.98
C LYS A 95 -4.74 -5.61 -4.35
N VAL A 96 -4.00 -6.38 -3.58
CA VAL A 96 -2.76 -5.97 -2.94
C VAL A 96 -1.66 -6.94 -3.30
N ARG A 97 -0.61 -6.43 -3.94
CA ARG A 97 0.62 -7.18 -4.21
C ARG A 97 1.63 -6.91 -3.10
N ILE A 98 2.17 -7.98 -2.52
CA ILE A 98 3.23 -7.93 -1.51
C ILE A 98 4.30 -9.00 -1.79
N LEU A 99 5.42 -8.94 -1.06
CA LEU A 99 6.41 -10.00 -1.07
C LEU A 99 5.90 -11.21 -0.28
N ALA A 100 6.10 -12.41 -0.80
CA ALA A 100 5.75 -13.64 -0.08
C ALA A 100 6.59 -13.79 1.20
N SER A 101 7.84 -13.32 1.16
CA SER A 101 8.74 -13.28 2.32
C SER A 101 8.25 -12.39 3.45
N SER A 102 7.34 -11.43 3.18
CA SER A 102 6.70 -10.63 4.22
C SER A 102 5.78 -11.45 5.12
N ILE A 103 5.09 -12.47 4.57
CA ILE A 103 4.19 -13.35 5.34
C ILE A 103 4.96 -14.51 5.97
N ASN A 104 5.89 -15.10 5.22
CA ASN A 104 6.65 -16.26 5.67
C ASN A 104 8.15 -16.03 5.50
N SER A 105 8.85 -15.91 6.63
CA SER A 105 10.30 -15.71 6.68
C SER A 105 11.12 -16.88 6.13
N GLU A 106 10.53 -18.06 5.95
CA GLU A 106 11.20 -19.19 5.31
C GLU A 106 11.37 -18.99 3.80
N ILE A 107 10.56 -18.11 3.19
CA ILE A 107 10.68 -17.73 1.79
C ILE A 107 11.82 -16.70 1.68
N LYS A 108 13.00 -17.15 1.28
CA LYS A 108 14.19 -16.29 1.15
C LYS A 108 14.27 -15.52 -0.18
N ASP A 109 13.48 -15.93 -1.17
CA ASP A 109 13.47 -15.28 -2.48
C ASP A 109 12.60 -14.02 -2.44
N ASN A 110 13.26 -12.86 -2.47
CA ASN A 110 12.63 -11.54 -2.45
C ASN A 110 12.05 -11.11 -3.81
N LEU A 111 12.02 -12.00 -4.79
CA LEU A 111 11.34 -11.78 -6.07
C LEU A 111 9.93 -12.40 -6.10
N ILE A 112 9.63 -13.31 -5.17
CA ILE A 112 8.32 -13.96 -5.11
C ILE A 112 7.30 -12.96 -4.58
N THR A 113 6.33 -12.65 -5.43
CA THR A 113 5.21 -11.77 -5.10
C THR A 113 3.91 -12.56 -5.07
N ILE A 114 2.98 -12.10 -4.24
CA ILE A 114 1.63 -12.66 -4.13
C ILE A 114 0.61 -11.54 -4.27
N ASP A 115 -0.48 -11.84 -4.97
CA ASP A 115 -1.59 -10.91 -5.19
C ASP A 115 -2.80 -11.37 -4.38
N LEU A 116 -3.13 -10.59 -3.36
CA LEU A 116 -4.22 -10.85 -2.43
C LEU A 116 -5.43 -9.99 -2.79
N LEU A 117 -6.64 -10.47 -2.46
CA LEU A 117 -7.78 -9.58 -2.39
C LEU A 117 -7.63 -8.65 -1.18
N TRP A 118 -8.27 -7.48 -1.25
CA TRP A 118 -8.24 -6.50 -0.16
C TRP A 118 -8.62 -7.12 1.21
N GLU A 119 -9.70 -7.88 1.25
CA GLU A 119 -10.20 -8.49 2.50
C GLU A 119 -9.20 -9.46 3.13
N ASP A 120 -8.50 -10.25 2.30
CA ASP A 120 -7.48 -11.18 2.77
C ASP A 120 -6.25 -10.43 3.29
N PHE A 121 -5.85 -9.37 2.60
CA PHE A 121 -4.76 -8.50 3.05
C PHE A 121 -5.04 -7.87 4.42
N VAL A 122 -6.27 -7.36 4.64
CA VAL A 122 -6.70 -6.82 5.94
C VAL A 122 -6.59 -7.89 7.04
N LYS A 123 -7.10 -9.10 6.80
CA LYS A 123 -7.01 -10.20 7.77
C LYS A 123 -5.58 -10.57 8.09
N ILE A 124 -4.71 -10.64 7.08
CA ILE A 124 -3.28 -10.89 7.26
C ILE A 124 -2.64 -9.82 8.14
N ILE A 125 -2.97 -8.54 7.94
CA ILE A 125 -2.46 -7.47 8.81
C ILE A 125 -2.92 -7.68 10.26
N LEU A 126 -4.21 -7.97 10.48
CA LEU A 126 -4.76 -8.18 11.82
C LEU A 126 -4.16 -9.39 12.54
N GLU A 127 -3.80 -10.45 11.81
CA GLU A 127 -3.25 -11.67 12.38
C GLU A 127 -1.73 -11.60 12.59
N LEU A 128 -0.97 -11.04 11.63
CA LEU A 128 0.49 -11.14 11.61
C LEU A 128 1.23 -9.81 11.85
N PHE A 129 0.57 -8.67 11.66
CA PHE A 129 1.21 -7.34 11.66
C PHE A 129 0.61 -6.39 12.70
N GLN A 130 0.19 -6.91 13.86
CA GLN A 130 -0.36 -6.10 14.96
C GLN A 130 0.62 -5.04 15.48
N THR A 131 1.93 -5.33 15.47
CA THR A 131 2.96 -4.35 15.81
C THR A 131 2.92 -3.14 14.88
N ASP A 132 2.62 -3.34 13.59
CA ASP A 132 2.55 -2.23 12.62
C ASP A 132 1.31 -1.35 12.83
N ILE A 133 0.20 -1.95 13.26
CA ILE A 133 -0.98 -1.20 13.71
C ILE A 133 -0.61 -0.33 14.93
N GLN A 134 0.03 -0.91 15.94
CA GLN A 134 0.44 -0.18 17.15
C GLN A 134 1.42 0.96 16.82
N LEU A 135 2.45 0.67 16.01
CA LEU A 135 3.42 1.67 15.56
C LEU A 135 2.76 2.83 14.79
N HIS A 136 1.71 2.55 14.02
CA HIS A 136 0.94 3.59 13.37
C HIS A 136 0.25 4.50 14.39
N GLU A 137 -0.43 3.90 15.37
CA GLU A 137 -1.16 4.63 16.41
C GLU A 137 -0.23 5.47 17.30
N GLU A 138 0.96 4.97 17.64
CA GLU A 138 1.95 5.67 18.46
C GLU A 138 2.55 6.89 17.74
N ARG A 139 2.81 6.78 16.43
CA ARG A 139 3.43 7.86 15.63
C ARG A 139 2.56 9.12 15.52
N PHE A 140 1.27 9.04 15.80
CA PHE A 140 0.35 10.17 15.81
C PHE A 140 0.16 10.82 17.19
N GLN A 141 0.72 10.25 18.26
CA GLN A 141 0.64 10.81 19.63
C GLN A 141 1.74 11.85 19.93
N VAL A 142 2.43 12.38 18.91
CA VAL A 142 3.47 13.41 19.04
C VAL A 142 3.07 14.69 18.32
#